data_AF-A0A951U9D2-F1
#
_entry.id   AF-A0A951U9D2-F1
#
_cell.length_a   1.000
_cell.length_b   1.000
_cell.length_c   1.000
_cell.angle_alpha   90.00
_cell.angle_beta   90.00
_cell.angle_gamma   90.00
#
_symmetry.space_group_name_H-M   'P 1'
#
loop_
_entity.id
_entity.type
_entity.pdbx_description
1 polymer ?
#
loop_
_entity_poly.entity_id
_entity_poly.type
_entity_poly.pdbx_seq_one_letter_code
_entity_poly.pdbx_strand_id
1 'polypeptide(L)'
;MPMLKLTVGQVIELVKQLPQEDKYAVLHAINPDIDARMEDKLEREKEQQLRAVSAKRGLDWDKLSEDDQEVIAKNLLQKSM
;
A
#
# COMPACT_ATOMS: atom_id res chain seq x y z
N MET A 1 25.20 12.68 -33.22
CA MET A 1 25.12 12.48 -31.75
C MET A 1 25.15 10.99 -31.49
N PRO A 2 26.04 10.47 -30.63
CA PRO A 2 26.02 9.06 -30.28
C PRO A 2 24.69 8.74 -29.57
N MET A 3 23.99 7.70 -30.04
CA MET A 3 22.72 7.27 -29.47
C MET A 3 23.01 6.18 -28.42
N LEU A 4 22.74 6.49 -27.15
CA LEU A 4 22.90 5.52 -26.08
C LEU A 4 21.81 4.46 -26.20
N LYS A 5 22.19 3.20 -26.44
CA LYS A 5 21.27 2.05 -26.41
C LYS A 5 21.37 1.38 -25.04
N LEU A 6 20.29 1.45 -24.28
CA LEU A 6 20.16 0.74 -23.01
C LEU A 6 19.33 -0.52 -23.22
N THR A 7 19.77 -1.61 -22.60
CA THR A 7 18.96 -2.82 -22.45
C THR A 7 17.92 -2.63 -21.35
N VAL A 8 16.84 -3.41 -21.38
CA VAL A 8 15.82 -3.40 -20.31
C VAL A 8 16.45 -3.66 -18.94
N GLY A 9 17.42 -4.58 -18.86
CA GLY A 9 18.13 -4.87 -17.61
C GLY A 9 18.90 -3.66 -17.06
N GLN A 10 19.57 -2.90 -17.93
CA GLN A 10 20.26 -1.67 -17.53
C GLN A 10 19.28 -0.60 -17.04
N VAL A 11 18.10 -0.48 -17.68
CA VAL A 11 17.05 0.44 -17.21
C VAL A 11 16.55 0.03 -15.82
N ILE A 12 16.32 -1.26 -15.56
CA ILE A 12 15.89 -1.76 -14.26
C ILE A 12 16.93 -1.45 -13.17
N GLU A 13 18.22 -1.68 -13.45
CA GLU A 13 19.29 -1.39 -12.48
C GLU A 13 19.40 0.10 -12.16
N LEU A 14 19.18 0.98 -13.15
CA LEU A 14 19.12 2.42 -12.92
C LEU A 14 17.95 2.80 -12.00
N VAL A 15 16.76 2.25 -12.25
CA VAL A 15 15.58 2.51 -11.41
C VAL A 15 15.78 2.01 -9.98
N LYS A 16 16.45 0.87 -9.78
CA LYS A 16 16.73 0.32 -8.43
C LYS A 16 17.63 1.23 -7.58
N GLN A 17 18.48 2.03 -8.21
CA GLN A 17 19.40 2.94 -7.51
C GLN A 17 18.71 4.24 -7.06
N LEU A 18 17.52 4.53 -7.57
CA LEU A 18 16.78 5.75 -7.21
C LEU A 18 16.30 5.72 -5.74
N PRO A 19 16.13 6.89 -5.11
CA PRO A 19 15.35 7.05 -3.89
C PRO A 19 13.94 6.47 -4.02
N GLN A 20 13.31 6.14 -2.89
CA GLN A 20 11.99 5.49 -2.90
C GLN A 20 10.91 6.37 -3.56
N GLU A 21 10.91 7.67 -3.32
CA GLU A 21 9.98 8.63 -3.95
C GLU A 21 10.12 8.62 -5.49
N ASP A 22 11.36 8.64 -5.99
CA ASP A 22 11.64 8.64 -7.43
C ASP A 22 11.29 7.29 -8.10
N LYS A 23 11.41 6.17 -7.36
CA LYS A 23 10.94 4.86 -7.83
C LYS A 23 9.43 4.86 -8.03
N TYR A 24 8.67 5.48 -7.13
CA TYR A 24 7.22 5.64 -7.29
C TYR A 24 6.89 6.54 -8.48
N ALA A 25 7.62 7.64 -8.67
CA ALA A 25 7.42 8.50 -9.83
C ALA A 25 7.65 7.75 -11.16
N VAL A 26 8.69 6.92 -11.25
CA VAL A 26 8.93 6.05 -12.42
C VAL A 26 7.80 5.05 -12.61
N LEU A 27 7.36 4.39 -11.54
CA LEU A 27 6.29 3.40 -11.61
C LEU A 27 4.96 4.02 -12.07
N HIS A 28 4.60 5.19 -11.53
CA HIS A 28 3.43 5.96 -11.93
C HIS A 28 3.51 6.40 -13.40
N ALA A 29 4.69 6.86 -13.85
CA ALA A 29 4.90 7.24 -15.25
C ALA A 29 4.75 6.04 -16.22
N ILE A 30 5.08 4.83 -15.78
CA ILE A 30 4.93 3.60 -16.58
C ILE A 30 3.50 3.06 -16.54
N ASN A 31 2.82 3.19 -15.40
CA ASN A 31 1.46 2.71 -15.20
C ASN A 31 0.64 3.72 -14.38
N PRO A 32 -0.12 4.62 -15.03
CA PRO A 32 -0.89 5.66 -14.34
C PRO A 32 -1.95 5.11 -13.38
N ASP A 33 -2.47 3.90 -13.64
CA ASP A 33 -3.49 3.27 -12.79
C ASP A 33 -2.89 2.58 -11.55
N ILE A 34 -1.57 2.71 -11.33
CA ILE A 34 -0.90 2.03 -10.22
C ILE A 34 -1.34 2.58 -8.86
N ASP A 35 -1.66 3.87 -8.77
CA ASP A 35 -2.04 4.51 -7.51
C ASP A 35 -3.36 3.94 -6.99
N ALA A 36 -4.37 3.82 -7.86
CA ALA A 36 -5.63 3.16 -7.51
C ALA A 36 -5.43 1.71 -7.06
N ARG A 37 -4.55 0.96 -7.74
CA ARG A 37 -4.24 -0.44 -7.35
C ARG A 37 -3.47 -0.53 -6.03
N MET A 38 -2.61 0.44 -5.74
CA MET A 38 -1.86 0.50 -4.49
C MET A 38 -2.77 0.91 -3.33
N GLU A 39 -3.69 1.84 -3.56
CA GLU A 39 -4.74 2.25 -2.62
C GLU A 39 -5.64 1.07 -2.26
N ASP A 40 -6.19 0.37 -3.26
CA ASP A 40 -7.00 -0.86 -3.07
C ASP A 40 -6.24 -1.96 -2.29
N LYS A 41 -4.92 -2.04 -2.47
CA LYS A 41 -4.07 -3.01 -1.75
C LYS A 41 -3.85 -2.57 -0.31
N LEU A 42 -3.55 -1.29 -0.09
CA LEU A 42 -3.38 -0.69 1.23
C LEU A 42 -4.66 -0.79 2.07
N GLU A 43 -5.82 -0.54 1.48
CA GLU A 43 -7.11 -0.68 2.15
C GLU A 43 -7.37 -2.13 2.57
N ARG A 44 -7.15 -3.10 1.67
CA ARG A 44 -7.30 -4.53 2.00
C ARG A 44 -6.33 -4.98 3.08
N GLU A 45 -5.08 -4.52 3.05
CA GLU A 45 -4.09 -4.83 4.09
C GLU A 45 -4.46 -4.22 5.44
N LYS A 46 -4.93 -2.97 5.46
CA LYS A 46 -5.45 -2.33 6.68
C LYS A 46 -6.65 -3.09 7.24
N GLU A 47 -7.59 -3.50 6.41
CA GLU A 47 -8.75 -4.28 6.84
C GLU A 47 -8.33 -5.65 7.42
N GLN A 48 -7.37 -6.34 6.80
CA GLN A 48 -6.83 -7.59 7.34
C GLN A 48 -6.14 -7.39 8.70
N GLN A 49 -5.42 -6.29 8.88
CA GLN A 49 -4.83 -5.95 10.18
C GLN A 49 -5.90 -5.67 11.23
N LEU A 50 -6.97 -4.96 10.88
CA LEU A 50 -8.11 -4.70 11.77
C LEU A 50 -8.84 -5.99 12.16
N ARG A 51 -9.06 -6.92 11.22
CA ARG A 51 -9.58 -8.27 11.51
C ARG A 51 -8.68 -9.01 12.49
N ALA A 52 -7.37 -9.03 12.25
CA ALA A 52 -6.41 -9.74 13.10
C ALA A 52 -6.35 -9.16 14.52
N VAL A 53 -6.40 -7.84 14.67
CA VAL A 53 -6.39 -7.19 15.98
C VAL A 53 -7.72 -7.37 16.72
N SER A 54 -8.85 -7.34 16.00
CA SER A 54 -10.17 -7.59 16.59
C SER A 54 -10.29 -9.03 17.08
N ALA A 55 -9.84 -10.00 16.28
CA ALA A 55 -9.80 -11.41 16.67
C ALA A 55 -8.94 -11.64 17.94
N LYS A 56 -7.78 -10.97 18.04
CA LYS A 56 -6.95 -11.00 19.27
C LYS A 56 -7.64 -10.46 20.52
N ARG A 57 -8.69 -9.65 20.35
CA ARG A 57 -9.50 -9.08 21.44
C ARG A 57 -10.84 -9.79 21.64
N GLY A 58 -11.06 -10.92 20.96
CA GLY A 58 -12.31 -11.68 21.03
C GLY A 58 -13.48 -11.05 20.28
N LEU A 59 -13.21 -10.08 19.41
CA LEU A 59 -14.20 -9.41 18.58
C LEU A 59 -14.19 -10.01 17.17
N ASP A 60 -15.38 -10.31 16.65
CA ASP A 60 -15.58 -10.83 15.29
C ASP A 60 -15.85 -9.65 14.35
N TRP A 61 -14.81 -9.20 13.64
CA TRP A 61 -14.85 -8.01 12.77
C TRP A 61 -15.95 -8.08 11.70
N ASP A 62 -16.21 -9.27 11.16
CA ASP A 62 -17.18 -9.47 10.08
C ASP A 62 -18.63 -9.51 10.60
N LYS A 63 -18.84 -9.53 11.92
CA LYS A 63 -20.17 -9.42 12.57
C LYS A 63 -20.46 -8.03 13.14
N LEU A 64 -19.50 -7.11 13.10
CA LEU A 64 -19.69 -5.74 13.57
C LEU A 64 -20.52 -4.95 12.57
N SER A 65 -21.34 -4.03 13.07
CA SER A 65 -21.96 -3.01 12.21
C SER A 65 -20.90 -2.05 11.67
N GLU A 66 -21.19 -1.37 10.55
CA GLU A 66 -20.27 -0.37 9.98
C GLU A 66 -19.89 0.71 11.02
N ASP A 67 -20.86 1.15 11.83
CA ASP A 67 -20.63 2.13 12.91
C ASP A 67 -19.66 1.60 13.98
N ASP A 68 -19.79 0.32 14.36
CA ASP A 68 -18.90 -0.31 15.35
C ASP A 68 -17.50 -0.54 14.78
N GLN A 69 -17.40 -0.89 13.49
CA GLN A 69 -16.11 -1.01 12.80
C GLN A 69 -15.37 0.32 12.76
N GLU A 70 -16.07 1.43 12.51
CA GLU A 70 -15.45 2.77 12.47
C GLU A 70 -14.92 3.19 13.85
N VAL A 71 -15.68 2.93 14.91
CA VAL A 71 -15.28 3.20 16.29
C VAL A 71 -14.06 2.35 16.69
N ILE A 72 -14.05 1.07 16.30
CA ILE A 72 -12.93 0.17 16.61
C ILE A 72 -11.69 0.56 15.79
N ALA A 73 -11.83 0.87 14.50
CA ALA A 73 -10.73 1.34 13.68
C ALA A 73 -10.09 2.61 14.26
N LYS A 74 -10.89 3.61 14.67
CA LYS A 74 -10.40 4.83 15.34
C LYS A 74 -9.66 4.52 16.64
N ASN A 75 -10.23 3.68 17.50
CA ASN A 75 -9.59 3.28 18.77
C ASN A 75 -8.32 2.45 18.57
N LEU A 76 -8.23 1.67 17.49
CA LEU A 76 -7.06 0.85 17.15
C LEU A 76 -5.90 1.68 16.59
N LEU A 77 -6.21 2.64 15.71
CA LEU A 77 -5.21 3.56 15.15
C LEU A 77 -4.60 4.44 16.24
N GLN A 78 -5.41 4.91 17.20
CA GLN A 78 -4.98 5.80 18.27
C GLN A 78 -4.06 5.14 19.31
N LYS A 79 -4.07 3.80 19.43
CA LYS A 79 -3.29 3.04 20.42
C LYS A 79 -2.01 2.41 19.84
N SER A 80 -1.76 2.59 18.54
CA SER A 80 -0.56 2.13 17.83
C SER A 80 0.49 3.23 17.59
N MET A 81 0.23 4.43 18.11
CA MET A 81 1.13 5.59 18.14
C MET A 81 1.69 5.75 19.55
#